data_AF-A0A2U9S8G4-F1
#
_entry.id   AF-A0A2U9S8G4-F1
#
_cell.length_a   1.000
_cell.length_b   1.000
_cell.length_c   1.000
_cell.angle_alpha   90.00
_cell.angle_beta   90.00
_cell.angle_gamma   90.00
#
_symmetry.space_group_name_H-M   'P 1'
#
loop_
_entity.id
_entity.type
_entity.pdbx_description
1 polymer ?
#
loop_
_entity_poly.entity_id
_entity_poly.type
_entity_poly.pdbx_seq_one_letter_code
_entity_poly.pdbx_strand_id
1 'polypeptide(L)'
;MTGLSRLGTLFALACTAGISLAGCGPLLLGTAGGAAVVASQERGLGGFVSDTEIRARINSLWLQHSIDMTNRIGLTVDQGRVLLTGRAADPQMRLDAVRLVWQVQGVTEVINEIQIDNGSSIVDTARDTWISTQIRSRITFDVDIRSQNYSIDTVDSVVYLMGVAKSQEELDSAIQHARSVPNVQRVVSYVRLLSNLQG
;
A
#
# COMPACT_ATOMS: atom_id res chain seq x y z
N MET A 1 69.41 -27.27 17.74
CA MET A 1 69.51 -25.93 17.12
C MET A 1 68.53 -25.89 15.97
N THR A 2 67.54 -25.01 16.11
CA THR A 2 66.59 -24.47 15.11
C THR A 2 65.83 -25.45 14.21
N GLY A 3 64.57 -25.69 14.58
CA GLY A 3 63.49 -25.85 13.61
C GLY A 3 62.65 -24.58 13.60
N LEU A 4 62.14 -24.16 12.44
CA LEU A 4 60.83 -23.53 12.33
C LEU A 4 60.33 -23.43 10.89
N SER A 5 59.02 -23.63 10.78
CA SER A 5 58.07 -23.13 9.78
C SER A 5 58.15 -23.65 8.34
N ARG A 6 57.27 -24.63 8.11
CA ARG A 6 56.64 -24.97 6.84
C ARG A 6 55.77 -23.81 6.34
N LEU A 7 55.91 -23.44 5.07
CA LEU A 7 55.00 -22.55 4.37
C LEU A 7 54.30 -23.36 3.25
N GLY A 8 53.15 -23.95 3.57
CA GLY A 8 52.08 -24.20 2.59
C GLY A 8 51.45 -22.86 2.22
N THR A 9 50.86 -22.66 1.05
CA THR A 9 49.89 -23.54 0.39
C THR A 9 49.82 -23.13 -1.07
N LEU A 10 50.09 -24.09 -1.95
CA LEU A 10 49.97 -23.97 -3.40
C LEU A 10 48.50 -23.86 -3.81
N PHE A 11 48.27 -22.89 -4.70
CA PHE A 11 47.05 -22.61 -5.42
C PHE A 11 46.66 -23.80 -6.32
N ALA A 12 45.68 -24.60 -5.88
CA ALA A 12 45.02 -25.59 -6.71
C ALA A 12 43.65 -25.92 -6.12
N LEU A 13 42.59 -25.28 -6.62
CA LEU A 13 41.23 -25.76 -6.41
C LEU A 13 40.49 -25.90 -7.74
N ALA A 14 40.54 -27.15 -8.21
CA ALA A 14 39.66 -27.87 -9.11
C ALA A 14 38.32 -27.18 -9.47
N CYS A 15 38.12 -26.96 -10.77
CA CYS A 15 36.86 -26.53 -11.39
C CYS A 15 36.21 -27.67 -12.20
N THR A 16 36.13 -28.87 -11.63
CA THR A 16 35.47 -30.01 -12.28
C THR A 16 34.48 -30.69 -11.33
N ALA A 17 33.27 -30.16 -11.30
CA ALA A 17 32.08 -30.88 -10.88
C ALA A 17 31.03 -30.74 -11.99
N GLY A 18 30.89 -31.80 -12.79
CA GLY A 18 29.87 -31.90 -13.82
C GLY A 18 28.47 -31.97 -13.20
N ILE A 19 27.57 -31.15 -13.73
CA ILE A 19 26.12 -31.29 -13.53
C ILE A 19 25.54 -31.64 -14.88
N SER A 20 25.52 -32.94 -15.17
CA SER A 20 24.67 -33.52 -16.21
C SER A 20 23.42 -34.06 -15.52
N LEU A 21 22.38 -33.23 -15.42
CA LEU A 21 21.00 -33.72 -15.38
C LEU A 21 20.35 -33.43 -16.73
N ALA A 22 20.16 -34.50 -17.47
CA ALA A 22 19.29 -34.55 -18.63
C ALA A 22 17.87 -34.19 -18.22
N GLY A 23 17.37 -33.07 -18.73
CA GLY A 23 15.95 -32.74 -18.77
C GLY A 23 15.50 -32.62 -20.23
N CYS A 24 15.10 -33.74 -20.84
CA CYS A 24 14.32 -33.73 -22.07
C CYS A 24 12.90 -33.25 -21.75
N GLY A 25 12.64 -31.95 -21.86
CA GLY A 25 11.30 -31.40 -22.00
C GLY A 25 11.01 -31.13 -23.47
N PRO A 26 9.82 -31.48 -24.02
CA PRO A 26 9.53 -31.25 -25.42
C PRO A 26 9.48 -29.75 -25.71
N LEU A 27 10.46 -29.30 -26.49
CA LEU A 27 10.52 -28.00 -27.12
C LEU A 27 9.45 -27.96 -28.22
N LEU A 28 8.24 -27.50 -27.89
CA LEU A 28 7.19 -27.22 -28.87
C LEU A 28 7.53 -25.92 -29.62
N LEU A 29 8.44 -26.03 -30.59
CA LEU A 29 8.62 -25.06 -31.65
C LEU A 29 7.42 -25.14 -32.58
N GLY A 30 6.65 -24.05 -32.63
CA GLY A 30 5.48 -23.92 -33.48
C GLY A 30 5.83 -24.03 -34.96
N THR A 31 5.06 -24.86 -35.67
CA THR A 31 4.87 -24.77 -37.11
C THR A 31 3.37 -24.91 -37.43
N ALA A 32 2.83 -23.86 -38.06
CA ALA A 32 1.55 -23.80 -38.76
C ALA A 32 0.29 -24.38 -38.06
N GLY A 33 -0.32 -23.59 -37.17
CA GLY A 33 -1.62 -23.89 -36.55
C GLY A 33 -1.70 -23.33 -35.14
N GLY A 34 -1.67 -22.01 -35.02
CA GLY A 34 -1.52 -21.31 -33.76
C GLY A 34 -2.65 -21.60 -32.77
N ALA A 35 -2.34 -22.38 -31.74
CA ALA A 35 -2.92 -22.17 -30.43
C ALA A 35 -1.84 -21.46 -29.61
N ALA A 36 -1.73 -20.14 -29.78
CA ALA A 36 -1.23 -19.34 -28.68
C ALA A 36 -2.10 -19.71 -27.48
N VAL A 37 -1.53 -20.40 -26.50
CA VAL A 37 -2.11 -20.41 -25.16
C VAL A 37 -1.99 -18.98 -24.68
N VAL A 38 -2.94 -18.15 -25.12
CA VAL A 38 -3.34 -16.98 -24.37
C VAL A 38 -3.68 -17.58 -23.03
N ALA A 39 -2.89 -17.26 -22.00
CA ALA A 39 -3.35 -17.40 -20.64
C ALA A 39 -4.58 -16.50 -20.56
N SER A 40 -5.73 -17.05 -20.94
CA SER A 40 -7.04 -16.47 -20.71
C SER A 40 -7.06 -16.28 -19.22
N GLN A 41 -6.89 -15.04 -18.81
CA GLN A 41 -7.10 -14.67 -17.44
C GLN A 41 -8.60 -14.76 -17.23
N GLU A 42 -9.07 -15.98 -16.95
CA GLU A 42 -10.34 -16.19 -16.31
C GLU A 42 -10.28 -15.43 -14.99
N ARG A 43 -10.80 -14.20 -15.00
CA ARG A 43 -11.24 -13.54 -13.77
C ARG A 43 -12.73 -13.27 -13.90
N GLY A 44 -13.47 -14.33 -13.62
CA GLY A 44 -14.57 -14.30 -12.67
C GLY A 44 -15.86 -13.65 -13.15
N LEU A 45 -16.71 -14.46 -13.78
CA LEU A 45 -18.15 -14.23 -13.80
C LEU A 45 -18.64 -14.15 -12.34
N GLY A 46 -18.95 -12.94 -11.87
CA GLY A 46 -19.46 -12.65 -10.52
C GLY A 46 -18.43 -12.16 -9.48
N GLY A 47 -17.20 -11.81 -9.87
CA GLY A 47 -16.11 -11.49 -8.93
C GLY A 47 -16.14 -10.06 -8.38
N PHE A 48 -16.14 -9.90 -7.06
CA PHE A 48 -15.81 -8.64 -6.40
C PHE A 48 -14.44 -8.16 -6.90
N VAL A 49 -14.35 -6.90 -7.35
CA VAL A 49 -13.05 -6.29 -7.69
C VAL A 49 -12.26 -6.15 -6.40
N SER A 50 -11.06 -6.73 -6.35
CA SER A 50 -10.23 -6.63 -5.15
C SER A 50 -9.73 -5.20 -4.94
N ASP A 51 -9.54 -4.78 -3.69
CA ASP A 51 -9.02 -3.44 -3.37
C ASP A 51 -7.64 -3.18 -4.00
N THR A 52 -6.84 -4.24 -4.16
CA THR A 52 -5.55 -4.17 -4.88
C THR A 52 -5.74 -3.80 -6.33
N GLU A 53 -6.74 -4.38 -7.00
CA GLU A 53 -7.06 -4.05 -8.39
C GLU A 53 -7.65 -2.65 -8.52
N ILE A 54 -8.56 -2.24 -7.61
CA ILE A 54 -9.09 -0.88 -7.55
C ILE A 54 -7.94 0.12 -7.41
N ARG A 55 -7.05 -0.10 -6.44
CA ARG A 55 -5.87 0.76 -6.21
C ARG A 55 -4.97 0.84 -7.43
N ALA A 56 -4.68 -0.28 -8.08
CA ALA A 56 -3.83 -0.32 -9.27
C ALA A 56 -4.44 0.48 -10.43
N ARG A 57 -5.75 0.35 -10.65
CA ARG A 57 -6.49 1.09 -11.69
C ARG A 57 -6.51 2.59 -11.42
N ILE A 58 -6.79 3.01 -10.18
CA ILE A 58 -6.76 4.42 -9.78
C ILE A 58 -5.36 5.00 -10.01
N ASN A 59 -4.32 4.34 -9.49
CA ASN A 59 -2.93 4.80 -9.67
C ASN A 59 -2.55 4.89 -11.15
N SER A 60 -3.02 3.96 -11.98
CA SER A 60 -2.79 4.02 -13.43
C SER A 60 -3.46 5.23 -14.09
N LEU A 61 -4.71 5.54 -13.73
CA LEU A 61 -5.41 6.73 -14.25
C LEU A 61 -4.74 8.02 -13.78
N TRP A 62 -4.35 8.09 -12.51
CA TRP A 62 -3.68 9.25 -11.94
C TRP A 62 -2.31 9.49 -12.57
N LEU A 63 -1.52 8.44 -12.76
CA LEU A 63 -0.20 8.54 -13.38
C LEU A 63 -0.29 9.02 -14.84
N GLN A 64 -1.30 8.55 -15.57
CA GLN A 64 -1.58 8.98 -16.94
C GLN A 64 -2.06 10.44 -17.01
N HIS A 65 -2.80 10.91 -16.00
CA HIS A 65 -3.32 12.28 -15.94
C HIS A 65 -2.26 13.28 -15.47
N SER A 66 -1.55 12.99 -14.38
CA SER A 66 -0.54 13.86 -13.79
C SER A 66 0.35 13.12 -12.79
N ILE A 67 1.67 13.12 -13.07
CA ILE A 67 2.69 12.62 -12.13
C ILE A 67 2.69 13.45 -10.85
N ASP A 68 2.51 14.78 -10.95
CA ASP A 68 2.50 15.68 -9.79
C ASP A 68 1.33 15.36 -8.84
N MET A 69 0.13 15.13 -9.39
CA MET A 69 -1.03 14.70 -8.61
C MET A 69 -0.77 13.36 -7.90
N THR A 70 -0.17 12.40 -8.60
CA THR A 70 0.16 11.06 -8.05
C THR A 70 1.14 11.15 -6.88
N ASN A 71 2.07 12.10 -6.92
CA ASN A 71 3.05 12.30 -5.84
C ASN A 71 2.51 13.07 -4.64
N ARG A 72 1.42 13.83 -4.84
CA ARG A 72 0.87 14.75 -3.84
C ARG A 72 -0.34 14.21 -3.08
N ILE A 73 -1.07 13.28 -3.71
CA ILE A 73 -2.33 12.76 -3.18
C ILE A 73 -2.12 11.30 -2.78
N GLY A 74 -2.39 11.01 -1.51
CA GLY A 74 -2.43 9.67 -0.94
C GLY A 74 -3.73 8.94 -1.31
N LEU A 75 -3.60 7.63 -1.49
CA LEU A 75 -4.69 6.74 -1.88
C LEU A 75 -4.74 5.54 -0.94
N THR A 76 -5.80 5.48 -0.12
CA THR A 76 -6.13 4.30 0.67
C THR A 76 -7.42 3.67 0.14
N VAL A 77 -7.42 2.34 -0.03
CA VAL A 77 -8.60 1.58 -0.50
C VAL A 77 -8.89 0.47 0.49
N ASP A 78 -10.15 0.39 0.94
CA ASP A 78 -10.69 -0.60 1.88
C ASP A 78 -12.13 -0.98 1.50
N GLN A 79 -12.33 -2.22 1.05
CA GLN A 79 -13.61 -2.78 0.60
C GLN A 79 -14.37 -1.88 -0.40
N GLY A 80 -13.66 -1.39 -1.42
CA GLY A 80 -14.19 -0.47 -2.42
C GLY A 80 -14.38 0.98 -1.96
N ARG A 81 -14.16 1.28 -0.68
CA ARG A 81 -14.13 2.66 -0.18
C ARG A 81 -12.75 3.24 -0.42
N VAL A 82 -12.71 4.46 -0.91
CA VAL A 82 -11.47 5.14 -1.26
C VAL A 82 -11.33 6.39 -0.41
N LEU A 83 -10.28 6.45 0.41
CA LEU A 83 -9.88 7.65 1.13
C LEU A 83 -8.76 8.34 0.36
N LEU A 84 -9.00 9.61 0.02
CA LEU A 84 -8.03 10.49 -0.62
C LEU A 84 -7.53 11.50 0.40
N THR A 85 -6.23 11.53 0.62
CA THR A 85 -5.55 12.47 1.53
C THR A 85 -4.43 13.18 0.79
N GLY A 86 -3.85 14.23 1.37
CA GLY A 86 -2.68 14.91 0.82
C GLY A 86 -2.98 16.36 0.45
N ARG A 87 -2.12 16.93 -0.40
CA ARG A 87 -2.13 18.37 -0.72
C ARG A 87 -2.15 18.61 -2.22
N ALA A 88 -3.31 19.02 -2.73
CA ALA A 88 -3.45 19.43 -4.13
C ALA A 88 -2.87 20.84 -4.33
N ALA A 89 -2.18 21.06 -5.46
CA ALA A 89 -1.62 22.36 -5.80
C ALA A 89 -2.70 23.43 -6.03
N ASP A 90 -3.88 23.01 -6.50
CA ASP A 90 -5.02 23.88 -6.76
C ASP A 90 -6.35 23.10 -6.61
N PRO A 91 -7.50 23.81 -6.59
CA PRO A 91 -8.81 23.16 -6.51
C PRO A 91 -9.12 22.22 -7.67
N GLN A 92 -8.55 22.44 -8.86
CA GLN A 92 -8.83 21.63 -10.05
C GLN A 92 -8.19 20.25 -9.93
N MET A 93 -6.94 20.16 -9.44
CA MET A 93 -6.26 18.90 -9.17
C MET A 93 -7.05 18.04 -8.18
N ARG A 94 -7.62 18.65 -7.13
CA ARG A 94 -8.49 17.94 -6.18
C ARG A 94 -9.74 17.39 -6.86
N LEU A 95 -10.39 18.18 -7.71
CA LEU A 95 -11.57 17.75 -8.46
C LEU A 95 -11.23 16.60 -9.42
N ASP A 96 -10.11 16.70 -10.13
CA ASP A 96 -9.65 15.67 -11.05
C ASP A 96 -9.33 14.35 -10.34
N ALA A 97 -8.63 14.41 -9.19
CA ALA A 97 -8.33 13.23 -8.38
C ALA A 97 -9.61 12.46 -8.02
N VAL A 98 -10.62 13.16 -7.50
CA VAL A 98 -11.93 12.58 -7.15
C VAL A 98 -12.65 12.04 -8.39
N ARG A 99 -12.69 12.82 -9.48
CA ARG A 99 -13.36 12.44 -10.73
C ARG A 99 -12.78 11.16 -11.33
N LEU A 100 -11.46 11.00 -11.33
CA LEU A 100 -10.79 9.82 -11.88
C LEU A 100 -11.03 8.58 -11.03
N VAL A 101 -11.08 8.72 -9.70
CA VAL A 101 -11.39 7.59 -8.80
C VAL A 101 -12.77 7.01 -9.09
N TRP A 102 -13.79 7.86 -9.30
CA TRP A 102 -15.15 7.41 -9.63
C TRP A 102 -15.27 6.65 -10.96
N GLN A 103 -14.28 6.73 -11.85
CA GLN A 103 -14.28 5.98 -13.11
C GLN A 103 -13.88 4.51 -12.93
N VAL A 104 -13.34 4.15 -11.76
CA VAL A 104 -12.85 2.80 -11.49
C VAL A 104 -13.98 1.92 -10.97
N GLN A 105 -14.26 0.84 -11.69
CA GLN A 105 -15.21 -0.18 -11.26
C GLN A 105 -14.79 -0.79 -9.92
N GLY A 106 -15.76 -0.95 -9.01
CA GLY A 106 -15.54 -1.47 -7.66
C GLY A 106 -15.42 -0.38 -6.60
N VAL A 107 -15.24 0.88 -6.99
CA VAL A 107 -15.34 2.02 -6.08
C VAL A 107 -16.81 2.20 -5.66
N THR A 108 -17.07 2.16 -4.36
CA THR A 108 -18.41 2.30 -3.75
C THR A 108 -18.58 3.61 -2.99
N GLU A 109 -17.49 4.17 -2.49
CA GLU A 109 -17.47 5.42 -1.72
C GLU A 109 -16.15 6.14 -1.98
N VAL A 110 -16.19 7.47 -2.09
CA VAL A 110 -14.99 8.32 -2.17
C VAL A 110 -15.04 9.36 -1.06
N ILE A 111 -14.09 9.26 -0.14
CA ILE A 111 -13.90 10.13 1.01
C ILE A 111 -12.77 11.10 0.65
N ASN A 112 -13.12 12.38 0.50
CA ASN A 112 -12.19 13.40 0.04
C ASN A 112 -11.71 14.26 1.21
N GLU A 113 -10.46 14.03 1.64
CA GLU A 113 -9.74 14.80 2.66
C GLU A 113 -8.51 15.49 2.07
N ILE A 114 -8.55 15.76 0.76
CA ILE A 114 -7.49 16.48 0.06
C ILE A 114 -7.57 17.97 0.43
N GLN A 115 -6.47 18.47 0.98
CA GLN A 115 -6.30 19.88 1.30
C GLN A 115 -5.72 20.64 0.10
N ILE A 116 -6.01 21.93 0.00
CA ILE A 116 -5.31 22.79 -0.97
C ILE A 116 -4.01 23.25 -0.32
N ASP A 117 -2.90 23.09 -1.03
CA ASP A 117 -1.57 23.47 -0.54
C ASP A 117 -1.52 24.98 -0.29
N ASN A 118 -1.38 25.37 0.96
CA ASN A 118 -1.30 26.77 1.39
C ASN A 118 0.14 27.19 1.72
N GLY A 119 1.14 26.45 1.23
CA GLY A 119 2.57 26.69 1.52
C GLY A 119 3.14 25.80 2.62
N SER A 120 2.59 24.58 2.81
CA SER A 120 3.12 23.63 3.78
C SER A 120 4.55 23.21 3.42
N SER A 121 5.42 23.08 4.41
CA SER A 121 6.85 22.83 4.20
C SER A 121 7.20 21.34 4.09
N ILE A 122 8.41 21.03 3.63
CA ILE A 122 8.98 19.67 3.70
C ILE A 122 9.03 19.18 5.16
N VAL A 123 9.27 20.10 6.10
CA VAL A 123 9.31 19.78 7.54
C VAL A 123 7.94 19.30 8.04
N ASP A 124 6.85 19.92 7.58
CA ASP A 124 5.50 19.49 7.94
C ASP A 124 5.21 18.07 7.44
N THR A 125 5.63 17.76 6.20
CA THR A 125 5.49 16.42 5.60
C THR A 125 6.25 15.35 6.39
N ALA A 126 7.49 15.66 6.77
CA ALA A 126 8.32 14.75 7.57
C ALA A 126 7.72 14.53 8.97
N ARG A 127 7.20 15.58 9.61
CA ARG A 127 6.49 15.49 10.88
C ARG A 127 5.25 14.61 10.77
N ASP A 128 4.43 14.78 9.73
CA ASP A 128 3.22 13.97 9.54
C ASP A 128 3.56 12.50 9.30
N THR A 129 4.61 12.21 8.54
CA THR A 129 5.13 10.85 8.35
C THR A 129 5.58 10.23 9.67
N TRP A 130 6.25 11.02 10.52
CA TRP A 130 6.66 10.59 11.84
C TRP A 130 5.47 10.33 12.76
N ILE A 131 4.44 11.20 12.75
CA ILE A 131 3.18 10.99 13.46
C ILE A 131 2.54 9.67 13.03
N SER A 132 2.32 9.43 11.73
CA SER A 132 1.75 8.19 11.23
C SER A 132 2.56 6.97 11.67
N THR A 133 3.89 7.06 11.67
CA THR A 133 4.78 5.98 12.12
C THR A 133 4.62 5.69 13.61
N GLN A 134 4.55 6.73 14.45
CA GLN A 134 4.34 6.60 15.89
C GLN A 134 2.97 5.96 16.21
N ILE A 135 1.91 6.41 15.54
CA ILE A 135 0.56 5.84 15.71
C ILE A 135 0.54 4.39 15.27
N ARG A 136 1.10 4.08 14.09
CA ARG A 136 1.20 2.71 13.57
C ARG A 136 1.96 1.80 14.52
N SER A 137 3.06 2.29 15.10
CA SER A 137 3.82 1.55 16.12
C SER A 137 2.96 1.24 17.35
N ARG A 138 2.33 2.26 17.94
CA ARG A 138 1.47 2.08 19.14
C ARG A 138 0.34 1.09 18.90
N ILE A 139 -0.39 1.24 17.79
CA ILE A 139 -1.47 0.33 17.41
C ILE A 139 -0.97 -1.09 17.11
N THR A 140 0.23 -1.24 16.56
CA THR A 140 0.81 -2.57 16.27
C THR A 140 1.18 -3.32 17.54
N PHE A 141 1.61 -2.62 18.59
CA PHE A 141 2.01 -3.23 19.86
C PHE A 141 0.86 -3.36 20.87
N ASP A 142 -0.32 -2.83 20.55
CA ASP A 142 -1.53 -3.06 21.34
C ASP A 142 -2.21 -4.36 20.90
N VAL A 143 -2.27 -5.33 21.82
CA VAL A 143 -2.81 -6.68 21.56
C VAL A 143 -4.33 -6.68 21.40
N ASP A 144 -5.01 -5.64 21.87
CA ASP A 144 -6.46 -5.51 21.78
C ASP A 144 -6.90 -4.94 20.43
N ILE A 145 -5.94 -4.45 19.61
CA ILE A 145 -6.20 -3.87 18.30
C ILE A 145 -5.70 -4.76 17.16
N ARG A 146 -6.58 -5.06 16.19
CA ARG A 146 -6.15 -5.69 14.93
C ARG A 146 -5.55 -4.64 14.01
N SER A 147 -4.30 -4.26 14.25
CA SER A 147 -3.57 -3.23 13.49
C SER A 147 -3.65 -3.36 11.97
N GLN A 148 -3.65 -4.60 11.45
CA GLN A 148 -3.80 -4.91 10.02
C GLN A 148 -5.13 -4.46 9.40
N ASN A 149 -6.15 -4.20 10.22
CA ASN A 149 -7.46 -3.72 9.78
C ASN A 149 -7.53 -2.18 9.74
N TYR A 150 -6.44 -1.47 10.02
CA TYR A 150 -6.40 -0.01 10.04
C TYR A 150 -5.39 0.55 9.04
N SER A 151 -5.85 1.51 8.25
CA SER A 151 -4.98 2.47 7.58
C SER A 151 -4.93 3.77 8.38
N ILE A 152 -3.75 4.40 8.37
CA ILE A 152 -3.43 5.60 9.13
C ILE A 152 -2.73 6.54 8.17
N ASP A 153 -3.39 7.64 7.82
CA ASP A 153 -2.85 8.72 7.01
C ASP A 153 -2.81 10.00 7.86
N THR A 154 -1.77 10.82 7.70
CA THR A 154 -1.66 12.10 8.43
C THR A 154 -1.34 13.21 7.44
N VAL A 155 -2.08 14.32 7.52
CA VAL A 155 -1.85 15.52 6.70
C VAL A 155 -2.08 16.77 7.55
N ASP A 156 -1.07 17.63 7.61
CA ASP A 156 -1.06 18.86 8.41
C ASP A 156 -1.52 18.58 9.85
N SER A 157 -0.93 17.55 10.46
CA SER A 157 -1.23 17.12 11.84
C SER A 157 -2.67 16.65 12.10
N VAL A 158 -3.47 16.43 11.05
CA VAL A 158 -4.77 15.75 11.12
C VAL A 158 -4.57 14.29 10.74
N VAL A 159 -4.97 13.39 11.63
CA VAL A 159 -4.90 11.94 11.43
C VAL A 159 -6.24 11.44 10.90
N TYR A 160 -6.18 10.66 9.83
CA TYR A 160 -7.32 9.96 9.24
C TYR A 160 -7.15 8.45 9.50
N LEU A 161 -8.10 7.88 10.25
CA LEU A 161 -8.18 6.44 10.47
C LEU A 161 -9.24 5.85 9.55
N MET A 162 -8.90 4.81 8.80
CA MET A 162 -9.87 4.06 7.99
C MET A 162 -9.67 2.57 8.16
N GLY A 163 -10.76 1.80 8.07
CA GLY A 163 -10.72 0.35 8.13
C GLY A 163 -11.90 -0.23 8.89
N VAL A 164 -11.68 -1.38 9.55
CA VAL A 164 -12.74 -2.12 10.25
C VAL A 164 -12.31 -2.53 11.66
N ALA A 165 -13.02 -1.99 12.66
CA ALA A 165 -12.90 -2.39 14.06
C ALA A 165 -13.88 -3.53 14.38
N LYS A 166 -13.51 -4.49 15.23
CA LYS A 166 -14.45 -5.52 15.66
C LYS A 166 -15.48 -5.01 16.66
N SER A 167 -15.05 -4.12 17.55
CA SER A 167 -15.86 -3.62 18.65
C SER A 167 -15.63 -2.13 18.84
N GLN A 168 -16.51 -1.49 19.60
CA GLN A 168 -16.37 -0.07 19.90
C GLN A 168 -15.13 0.19 20.76
N GLU A 169 -14.80 -0.71 21.68
CA GLU A 169 -13.63 -0.61 22.55
C GLU A 169 -12.33 -0.64 21.74
N GLU A 170 -12.23 -1.51 20.74
CA GLU A 170 -11.08 -1.55 19.82
C GLU A 170 -10.90 -0.21 19.08
N LEU A 171 -12.01 0.36 18.58
CA LEU A 171 -12.02 1.64 17.89
C LEU A 171 -11.60 2.79 18.82
N ASP A 172 -12.14 2.82 20.04
CA ASP A 172 -11.84 3.85 21.03
C ASP A 172 -10.35 3.81 21.42
N SER A 173 -9.78 2.62 21.63
CA SER A 173 -8.35 2.42 21.87
C SER A 173 -7.49 2.92 20.69
N ALA A 174 -7.87 2.60 19.45
CA ALA A 174 -7.16 3.08 18.26
C ALA A 174 -7.17 4.62 18.16
N ILE A 175 -8.32 5.26 18.43
CA ILE A 175 -8.45 6.71 18.47
C ILE A 175 -7.62 7.31 19.61
N GLN A 176 -7.57 6.67 20.78
CA GLN A 176 -6.78 7.13 21.92
C GLN A 176 -5.28 7.07 21.65
N HIS A 177 -4.80 6.00 21.00
CA HIS A 177 -3.40 5.92 20.54
C HIS A 177 -3.06 7.03 19.56
N ALA A 178 -3.95 7.32 18.60
CA ALA A 178 -3.77 8.43 17.67
C ALA A 178 -3.70 9.77 18.40
N ARG A 179 -4.66 10.07 19.29
CA ARG A 179 -4.73 11.35 20.02
C ARG A 179 -3.56 11.58 20.98
N SER A 180 -2.94 10.51 21.48
CA SER A 180 -1.85 10.60 22.45
C SER A 180 -0.47 10.80 21.80
N VAL A 181 -0.38 10.82 20.46
CA VAL A 181 0.88 11.11 19.76
C VAL A 181 1.12 12.63 19.73
N PRO A 182 2.32 13.10 20.09
CA PRO A 182 2.64 14.53 20.06
C PRO A 182 2.41 15.16 18.68
N ASN A 183 1.95 16.40 18.69
CA ASN A 183 1.62 17.20 17.50
C ASN A 183 0.38 16.73 16.72
N VAL A 184 -0.36 15.72 17.16
CA VAL A 184 -1.68 15.43 16.59
C VAL A 184 -2.65 16.52 17.02
N GLN A 185 -3.24 17.22 16.05
CA GLN A 185 -4.22 18.28 16.30
C GLN A 185 -5.65 17.76 16.28
N ARG A 186 -5.93 16.82 15.38
CA ARG A 186 -7.27 16.27 15.18
C ARG A 186 -7.18 14.83 14.69
N VAL A 187 -8.14 14.01 15.11
CA VAL A 187 -8.33 12.65 14.61
C VAL A 187 -9.72 12.55 13.99
N VAL A 188 -9.77 12.14 12.73
CA VAL A 188 -10.98 11.86 11.97
C VAL A 188 -11.05 10.36 11.73
N SER A 189 -12.17 9.73 12.11
CA SER A 189 -12.36 8.29 11.96
C SER A 189 -13.40 8.00 10.88
N TYR A 190 -12.97 7.21 9.92
CA TYR A 190 -13.77 6.57 8.88
C TYR A 190 -13.82 5.05 9.07
N VAL A 191 -13.47 4.58 10.28
CA VAL A 191 -13.48 3.16 10.65
C VAL A 191 -14.92 2.71 10.83
N ARG A 192 -15.26 1.56 10.24
CA ARG A 192 -16.57 0.93 10.41
C ARG A 192 -16.48 -0.16 11.48
N LEU A 193 -17.56 -0.34 12.22
CA LEU A 193 -17.69 -1.51 13.10
C LEU A 193 -18.05 -2.73 12.26
N LEU A 194 -17.44 -3.87 12.57
CA LEU A 194 -17.71 -5.14 11.91
C LEU A 194 -19.19 -5.53 11.96
N SER A 195 -19.87 -5.21 13.06
CA SER A 195 -21.32 -5.41 13.22
C SER A 195 -22.15 -4.71 12.14
N ASN A 196 -21.67 -3.57 11.63
CA ASN A 196 -22.40 -2.76 10.65
C ASN A 196 -22.19 -3.25 9.21
N LEU A 197 -21.30 -4.23 8.99
CA LEU A 197 -21.00 -4.81 7.69
C LEU A 197 -21.70 -6.16 7.46
N GLN A 198 -22.30 -6.73 8.50
CA GLN A 198 -22.95 -8.05 8.48
C GLN A 198 -24.49 -7.95 8.45
N GLY A 199 -25.01 -6.74 8.24
CA GLY A 199 -26.45 -6.45 8.13
C GLY A 199 -26.93 -6.40 6.69
#